data_AF-A0A3A5Q3A5-F1
#
_entry.id   AF-A0A3A5Q3A5-F1
#
_cell.length_a   1.000
_cell.length_b   1.000
_cell.length_c   1.000
_cell.angle_alpha   90.00
_cell.angle_beta   90.00
_cell.angle_gamma   90.00
#
_symmetry.space_group_name_H-M   'P 1'
#
loop_
_entity.id
_entity.type
_entity.pdbx_description
1 polymer ?
#
loop_
_entity_poly.entity_id
_entity_poly.type
_entity_poly.pdbx_seq_one_letter_code
_entity_poly.pdbx_strand_id
1 'polypeptide(L)'
;MDTVIKKLKIPGLLLLAFLLGMGLEVLSHPPKSSTAISEIKNLSTFKAKEFQGERLLKETNEKKDSPWTLEQIERFPLSIKNQNGSLKQTGSRLETLLKEMGHPQEKVLFQSTASKQPSLSLLYRWDDRGKGASIRLLFSKGADGSYLLEEIDASLANLDREGNKAFSEKVYQSLEPGEKMDLKALLGSYQGLQSFVRRQISPDQEGFQLSFQDEKGKSYLLEIKIMDGSCYLLRKSQVDSQGITSLT
;
A
#
# COMPACT_ATOMS: atom_id res chain seq x y z
N MET A 1 63.37 48.17 8.56
CA MET A 1 63.81 48.81 7.30
C MET A 1 63.46 47.89 6.16
N ASP A 2 62.81 48.47 5.15
CA ASP A 2 62.80 48.07 3.73
C ASP A 2 61.98 46.88 3.25
N THR A 3 60.68 47.16 3.07
CA THR A 3 59.96 47.17 1.78
C THR A 3 60.64 46.55 0.56
N VAL A 4 60.15 45.39 0.13
CA VAL A 4 60.10 45.00 -1.29
C VAL A 4 58.72 44.48 -1.61
N ILE A 5 57.84 45.39 -2.01
CA ILE A 5 56.62 45.09 -2.76
C ILE A 5 56.99 45.22 -4.23
N LYS A 6 56.83 44.15 -5.03
CA LYS A 6 56.31 44.25 -6.40
C LYS A 6 56.06 42.88 -7.05
N LYS A 7 54.80 42.76 -7.48
CA LYS A 7 54.32 42.19 -8.75
C LYS A 7 54.10 40.68 -8.86
N LEU A 8 52.79 40.39 -8.93
CA LEU A 8 52.13 39.47 -9.87
C LEU A 8 52.34 37.98 -9.57
N LYS A 9 51.33 37.12 -9.48
CA LYS A 9 49.97 37.04 -10.04
C LYS A 9 49.16 36.30 -8.93
N ILE A 10 47.90 36.58 -8.61
CA ILE A 10 46.61 36.12 -9.18
C ILE A 10 46.32 34.59 -9.31
N PRO A 11 47.24 33.58 -9.36
CA PRO A 11 46.81 32.18 -9.25
C PRO A 11 46.54 31.78 -7.81
N GLY A 12 47.22 32.36 -6.81
CA GLY A 12 47.12 31.90 -5.42
C GLY A 12 45.77 32.21 -4.74
N LEU A 13 45.16 33.36 -5.06
CA LEU A 13 43.84 33.72 -4.50
C LEU A 13 42.69 32.98 -5.22
N LEU A 14 42.87 32.64 -6.50
CA LEU A 14 41.98 31.72 -7.23
C LEU A 14 42.15 30.28 -6.72
N LEU A 15 43.36 29.86 -6.33
CA LEU A 15 43.58 28.55 -5.70
C LEU A 15 42.95 28.48 -4.30
N LEU A 16 42.96 29.57 -3.53
CA LEU A 16 42.30 29.62 -2.22
C LEU A 16 40.76 29.68 -2.33
N ALA A 17 40.22 30.35 -3.36
CA ALA A 17 38.80 30.31 -3.68
C ALA A 17 38.36 28.95 -4.25
N PHE A 18 39.25 28.25 -4.97
CA PHE A 18 39.01 26.87 -5.40
C PHE A 18 39.06 25.89 -4.23
N LEU A 19 39.95 26.10 -3.25
CA LEU A 19 40.05 25.25 -2.05
C LEU A 19 38.97 25.55 -0.99
N LEU A 20 38.44 26.77 -0.92
CA LEU A 20 37.27 27.11 -0.09
C LEU A 20 35.93 26.88 -0.81
N GLY A 21 35.92 26.76 -2.14
CA GLY A 21 34.77 26.32 -2.93
C GLY A 21 34.62 24.80 -3.02
N MET A 22 35.68 24.04 -2.78
CA MET A 22 35.69 22.58 -2.74
C MET A 22 35.57 22.05 -1.29
N GLY A 23 34.68 22.66 -0.51
CA GLY A 23 34.39 22.29 0.88
C GLY A 23 32.91 22.16 1.21
N LEU A 24 32.02 22.18 0.20
CA LEU A 24 30.56 22.16 0.38
C LEU A 24 29.82 21.12 -0.50
N GLU A 25 30.54 20.14 -1.05
CA GLU A 25 29.93 19.03 -1.83
C GLU A 25 30.05 17.65 -1.16
N VAL A 26 30.18 17.59 0.17
CA VAL A 26 30.23 16.31 0.93
C VAL A 26 28.91 15.93 1.61
N LEU A 27 27.77 16.55 1.26
CA LEU A 27 26.45 16.08 1.74
C LEU A 27 25.38 15.91 0.65
N SER A 28 25.74 15.99 -0.63
CA SER A 28 24.82 15.76 -1.73
C SER A 28 25.18 14.47 -2.47
N HIS A 29 25.22 13.35 -1.75
CA HIS A 29 25.11 12.06 -2.42
C HIS A 29 23.65 11.90 -2.84
N PRO A 30 23.30 11.95 -4.14
CA PRO A 30 22.04 11.38 -4.57
C PRO A 30 22.10 9.88 -4.23
N PRO A 31 21.04 9.27 -3.69
CA PRO A 31 21.05 7.84 -3.50
C PRO A 31 21.27 7.19 -4.88
N LYS A 32 22.24 6.29 -4.94
CA LYS A 32 22.29 5.28 -5.98
C LYS A 32 20.91 4.66 -6.10
N SER A 33 20.21 4.95 -7.17
CA SER A 33 20.07 4.00 -8.26
C SER A 33 19.11 4.57 -9.30
N SER A 34 19.42 4.32 -10.56
CA SER A 34 18.61 4.56 -11.75
C SER A 34 17.13 4.16 -11.65
N THR A 35 16.75 3.39 -10.63
CA THR A 35 15.41 2.92 -10.28
C THR A 35 14.41 4.07 -10.10
N ALA A 36 14.70 5.07 -9.25
CA ALA A 36 13.74 6.15 -8.95
C ALA A 36 13.48 7.09 -10.14
N ILE A 37 14.51 7.37 -10.95
CA ILE A 37 14.36 8.18 -12.17
C ILE A 37 13.65 7.37 -13.28
N SER A 38 13.87 6.05 -13.34
CA SER A 38 13.13 5.17 -14.25
C SER A 38 11.65 5.05 -13.86
N GLU A 39 11.32 5.05 -12.58
CA GLU A 39 9.94 5.03 -12.07
C GLU A 39 9.18 6.30 -12.44
N ILE A 40 9.79 7.48 -12.30
CA ILE A 40 9.19 8.76 -12.71
C ILE A 40 9.00 8.83 -14.24
N LYS A 41 9.93 8.28 -15.02
CA LYS A 41 9.82 8.19 -16.49
C LYS A 41 8.84 7.11 -16.97
N ASN A 42 8.58 6.09 -16.14
CA ASN A 42 7.55 5.07 -16.37
C ASN A 42 6.15 5.59 -16.00
N LEU A 43 6.02 6.44 -14.98
CA LEU A 43 4.77 7.14 -14.66
C LEU A 43 4.38 8.15 -15.74
N SER A 44 5.33 8.78 -16.42
CA SER A 44 5.05 9.70 -17.53
C SER A 44 4.70 9.00 -18.85
N THR A 45 4.93 7.69 -18.96
CA THR A 45 4.47 6.85 -20.08
C THR A 45 3.18 6.10 -19.76
N PHE A 46 2.63 6.28 -18.56
CA PHE A 46 1.32 5.79 -18.15
C PHE A 46 0.22 6.39 -19.04
N LYS A 47 -0.23 5.62 -20.03
CA LYS A 47 -1.48 5.89 -20.72
C LYS A 47 -2.57 5.09 -20.03
N ALA A 48 -3.42 5.77 -19.25
CA ALA A 48 -4.69 5.20 -18.84
C ALA A 48 -5.45 4.82 -20.11
N LYS A 49 -5.42 3.54 -20.47
CA LYS A 49 -6.18 3.03 -21.61
C LYS A 49 -7.58 2.83 -21.10
N GLU A 50 -8.52 3.56 -21.69
CA GLU A 50 -9.94 3.49 -21.40
C GLU A 50 -10.38 2.01 -21.33
N PHE A 51 -10.92 1.63 -20.18
CA PHE A 51 -11.25 0.25 -19.88
C PHE A 51 -12.42 -0.19 -20.78
N GLN A 52 -12.19 -1.19 -21.64
CA GLN A 52 -13.23 -1.73 -22.53
C GLN A 52 -14.44 -2.35 -21.80
N GLY A 53 -14.40 -2.47 -20.47
CA GLY A 53 -15.54 -2.97 -19.70
C GLY A 53 -16.71 -2.00 -19.57
N GLU A 54 -16.64 -0.75 -20.08
CA GLU A 54 -17.87 0.02 -20.34
C GLU A 54 -18.83 -0.75 -21.27
N ARG A 55 -18.30 -1.58 -22.18
CA ARG A 55 -19.10 -2.41 -23.08
C ARG A 55 -19.66 -3.67 -22.41
N LEU A 56 -19.06 -4.12 -21.30
CA LEU A 56 -19.45 -5.33 -20.55
C LEU A 56 -20.56 -5.08 -19.51
N LEU A 57 -20.84 -3.81 -19.17
CA LEU A 57 -21.58 -3.47 -17.94
C LEU A 57 -22.79 -2.56 -18.20
N LYS A 58 -23.55 -2.83 -19.26
CA LYS A 58 -24.73 -2.03 -19.61
C LYS A 58 -25.96 -2.30 -18.75
N GLU A 59 -25.96 -3.37 -17.94
CA GLU A 59 -27.18 -3.85 -17.29
C GLU A 59 -27.49 -3.17 -15.94
N THR A 60 -26.53 -2.48 -15.31
CA THR A 60 -26.78 -1.69 -14.09
C THR A 60 -25.85 -0.47 -14.02
N ASN A 61 -26.36 0.73 -14.28
CA ASN A 61 -25.57 1.96 -14.14
C ASN A 61 -25.52 2.51 -12.70
N GLU A 62 -26.12 1.82 -11.74
CA GLU A 62 -26.17 2.28 -10.35
C GLU A 62 -24.79 2.16 -9.69
N LYS A 63 -24.26 3.33 -9.30
CA LYS A 63 -23.03 3.42 -8.53
C LYS A 63 -23.31 3.03 -7.09
N LYS A 64 -22.41 2.29 -6.46
CA LYS A 64 -22.47 2.09 -5.02
C LYS A 64 -21.98 3.32 -4.29
N ASP A 65 -22.86 3.86 -3.46
CA ASP A 65 -22.67 5.01 -2.59
C ASP A 65 -22.74 4.63 -1.09
N SER A 66 -23.15 3.40 -0.79
CA SER A 66 -23.12 2.85 0.57
C SER A 66 -21.72 2.38 0.99
N PRO A 67 -21.36 2.49 2.28
CA PRO A 67 -20.11 1.95 2.82
C PRO A 67 -19.93 0.45 2.57
N TRP A 68 -18.68 0.00 2.61
CA TRP A 68 -18.34 -1.42 2.71
C TRP A 68 -18.32 -1.87 4.17
N THR A 69 -18.81 -3.08 4.45
CA THR A 69 -18.68 -3.72 5.78
C THR A 69 -17.47 -4.64 5.81
N LEU A 70 -16.98 -4.97 7.02
CA LEU A 70 -15.92 -5.96 7.19
C LEU A 70 -16.32 -7.33 6.63
N GLU A 71 -17.56 -7.75 6.84
CA GLU A 71 -18.12 -8.99 6.30
C GLU A 71 -18.05 -9.03 4.76
N GLN A 72 -18.35 -7.91 4.10
CA GLN A 72 -18.22 -7.79 2.64
C GLN A 72 -16.75 -7.91 2.20
N ILE A 73 -15.81 -7.33 2.95
CA ILE A 73 -14.37 -7.43 2.67
C ILE A 73 -13.87 -8.87 2.82
N GLU A 74 -14.37 -9.62 3.80
CA GLU A 74 -14.00 -11.01 4.06
C GLU A 74 -14.63 -11.99 3.06
N ARG A 75 -15.85 -11.70 2.61
CA ARG A 75 -16.66 -12.62 1.80
C ARG A 75 -16.11 -12.89 0.40
N PHE A 76 -15.49 -11.91 -0.27
CA PHE A 76 -15.03 -12.06 -1.65
C PHE A 76 -13.70 -12.83 -1.71
N PRO A 77 -13.60 -14.00 -2.38
CA PRO A 77 -12.33 -14.72 -2.49
C PRO A 77 -11.27 -13.91 -3.25
N LEU A 78 -10.01 -14.02 -2.81
CA LEU A 78 -8.84 -13.48 -3.51
C LEU A 78 -8.17 -14.55 -4.36
N SER A 79 -7.49 -14.13 -5.43
CA SER A 79 -6.67 -15.00 -6.26
C SER A 79 -5.36 -15.27 -5.55
N ILE A 80 -5.14 -16.52 -5.15
CA ILE A 80 -3.93 -16.93 -4.42
C ILE A 80 -3.10 -17.83 -5.30
N LYS A 81 -1.80 -17.54 -5.36
CA LYS A 81 -0.81 -18.26 -6.15
C LYS A 81 0.07 -19.12 -5.26
N ASN A 82 0.42 -20.31 -5.76
CA ASN A 82 1.45 -21.14 -5.17
C ASN A 82 2.83 -20.51 -5.34
N GLN A 83 3.82 -21.07 -4.64
CA GLN A 83 5.23 -20.67 -4.76
C GLN A 83 5.75 -20.65 -6.21
N ASN A 84 5.25 -21.57 -7.06
CA ASN A 84 5.61 -21.64 -8.47
C ASN A 84 4.83 -20.65 -9.37
N GLY A 85 4.01 -19.77 -8.77
CA GLY A 85 3.20 -18.77 -9.48
C GLY A 85 1.89 -19.29 -10.09
N SER A 86 1.62 -20.60 -10.03
CA SER A 86 0.34 -21.16 -10.49
C SER A 86 -0.81 -20.78 -9.56
N LEU A 87 -2.01 -20.62 -10.12
CA LEU A 87 -3.20 -20.26 -9.36
C LEU A 87 -3.63 -21.44 -8.47
N LYS A 88 -3.62 -21.25 -7.15
CA LYS A 88 -4.13 -22.18 -6.14
C LYS A 88 -5.61 -21.95 -5.86
N GLN A 89 -5.99 -20.69 -5.68
CA GLN A 89 -7.36 -20.26 -5.40
C GLN A 89 -7.79 -19.27 -6.46
N THR A 90 -8.97 -19.49 -7.04
CA THR A 90 -9.56 -18.54 -7.99
C THR A 90 -10.25 -17.43 -7.22
N GLY A 91 -9.84 -16.19 -7.45
CA GLY A 91 -10.48 -15.02 -6.85
C GLY A 91 -11.83 -14.68 -7.49
N SER A 92 -12.53 -13.74 -6.86
CA SER A 92 -13.80 -13.21 -7.37
C SER A 92 -13.64 -12.62 -8.76
N ARG A 93 -14.55 -12.97 -9.67
CA ARG A 93 -14.61 -12.35 -11.00
C ARG A 93 -15.10 -10.92 -10.89
N LEU A 94 -14.55 -10.05 -11.73
CA LEU A 94 -14.97 -8.65 -11.84
C LEU A 94 -16.49 -8.50 -12.03
N GLU A 95 -17.07 -9.31 -12.91
CA GLU A 95 -18.50 -9.26 -13.26
C GLU A 95 -19.37 -9.61 -12.05
N THR A 96 -18.98 -10.63 -11.27
CA THR A 96 -19.65 -11.01 -10.02
C THR A 96 -19.63 -9.86 -9.03
N LEU A 97 -18.45 -9.25 -8.83
CA LEU A 97 -18.30 -8.16 -7.88
C LEU A 97 -19.13 -6.95 -8.27
N LEU A 98 -19.14 -6.56 -9.54
CA LEU A 98 -19.91 -5.41 -10.02
C LEU A 98 -21.43 -5.64 -9.95
N LYS A 99 -21.88 -6.88 -10.18
CA LYS A 99 -23.29 -7.25 -10.02
C LYS A 99 -23.75 -7.14 -8.57
N GLU A 100 -22.92 -7.55 -7.62
CA GLU A 100 -23.27 -7.55 -6.20
C GLU A 100 -23.04 -6.21 -5.51
N MET A 101 -21.96 -5.51 -5.87
CA MET A 101 -21.50 -4.31 -5.20
C MET A 101 -21.78 -3.04 -6.00
N GLY A 102 -22.46 -3.12 -7.14
CA GLY A 102 -22.69 -1.98 -8.01
C GLY A 102 -21.41 -1.44 -8.64
N HIS A 103 -21.52 -0.30 -9.31
CA HIS A 103 -20.41 0.27 -10.07
C HIS A 103 -19.51 1.18 -9.20
N PRO A 104 -18.18 1.13 -9.37
CA PRO A 104 -17.25 2.03 -8.69
C PRO A 104 -17.28 3.44 -9.31
N GLN A 105 -16.76 4.42 -8.56
CA GLN A 105 -16.61 5.80 -9.02
C GLN A 105 -15.45 5.94 -10.02
N GLU A 106 -14.37 5.17 -9.86
CA GLU A 106 -13.24 5.15 -10.80
C GLU A 106 -12.80 3.74 -11.17
N LYS A 107 -12.33 3.60 -12.42
CA LYS A 107 -11.78 2.37 -12.99
C LYS A 107 -10.49 2.73 -13.70
N VAL A 108 -9.37 2.14 -13.30
CA VAL A 108 -8.06 2.43 -13.87
C VAL A 108 -7.39 1.13 -14.25
N LEU A 109 -7.12 0.97 -15.55
CA LEU A 109 -6.26 -0.10 -16.03
C LEU A 109 -4.81 0.40 -16.00
N PHE A 110 -3.94 -0.33 -15.30
CA PHE A 110 -2.53 0.01 -15.22
C PHE A 110 -1.64 -1.20 -15.45
N GLN A 111 -0.47 -0.97 -16.01
CA GLN A 111 0.52 -2.02 -16.25
C GLN A 111 1.75 -1.67 -15.42
N SER A 112 2.00 -2.44 -14.36
CA SER A 112 3.23 -2.30 -13.58
C SER A 112 4.42 -2.81 -14.40
N THR A 113 5.59 -2.21 -14.24
CA THR A 113 6.82 -2.72 -14.86
C THR A 113 7.24 -4.08 -14.31
N ALA A 114 6.80 -4.42 -13.09
CA ALA A 114 7.02 -5.72 -12.47
C ALA A 114 6.08 -6.82 -12.99
N SER A 115 5.02 -6.47 -13.74
CA SER A 115 4.06 -7.43 -14.31
C SER A 115 3.87 -7.19 -15.80
N LYS A 116 4.09 -8.24 -16.60
CA LYS A 116 3.78 -8.18 -18.04
C LYS A 116 2.28 -8.05 -18.33
N GLN A 117 1.42 -8.39 -17.37
CA GLN A 117 -0.03 -8.31 -17.52
C GLN A 117 -0.59 -7.05 -16.85
N PRO A 118 -1.54 -6.35 -17.49
CA PRO A 118 -2.19 -5.19 -16.91
C PRO A 118 -3.08 -5.60 -15.73
N SER A 119 -3.02 -4.83 -14.66
CA SER A 119 -3.91 -4.90 -13.50
C SER A 119 -5.02 -3.86 -13.63
N LEU A 120 -6.20 -4.20 -13.12
CA LEU A 120 -7.35 -3.30 -13.06
C LEU A 120 -7.57 -2.87 -11.61
N SER A 121 -7.56 -1.56 -11.36
CA SER A 121 -7.94 -0.96 -10.09
C SER A 121 -9.36 -0.42 -10.19
N LEU A 122 -10.21 -0.79 -9.23
CA LEU A 122 -11.50 -0.15 -9.00
C LEU A 122 -11.45 0.65 -7.71
N LEU A 123 -12.02 1.84 -7.70
CA LEU A 123 -12.10 2.68 -6.51
C LEU A 123 -13.56 3.03 -6.23
N TYR A 124 -14.05 2.53 -5.09
CA TYR A 124 -15.34 2.90 -4.55
C TYR A 124 -15.16 4.01 -3.53
N ARG A 125 -16.01 5.03 -3.60
CA ARG A 125 -16.03 6.18 -2.70
C ARG A 125 -17.45 6.44 -2.22
N TRP A 126 -17.55 6.86 -0.98
CA TRP A 126 -18.79 7.29 -0.36
C TRP A 126 -18.53 8.48 0.56
N ASP A 127 -19.59 9.21 0.89
CA ASP A 127 -19.52 10.20 1.95
C ASP A 127 -19.54 9.50 3.31
N ASP A 128 -18.64 9.96 4.19
CA ASP A 128 -18.62 9.57 5.60
C ASP A 128 -18.51 10.86 6.41
N ARG A 129 -19.67 11.43 6.74
CA ARG A 129 -19.79 12.61 7.60
C ARG A 129 -18.91 13.78 7.13
N GLY A 130 -18.82 13.99 5.81
CA GLY A 130 -18.04 15.07 5.19
C GLY A 130 -16.53 14.83 5.09
N LYS A 131 -16.00 13.69 5.55
CA LYS A 131 -14.57 13.34 5.45
C LYS A 131 -14.22 12.54 4.21
N GLY A 132 -15.22 11.91 3.59
CA GLY A 132 -15.05 10.96 2.50
C GLY A 132 -14.38 9.66 2.96
N ALA A 133 -14.80 8.55 2.38
CA ALA A 133 -14.21 7.23 2.61
C ALA A 133 -14.09 6.48 1.30
N SER A 134 -13.18 5.52 1.25
CA SER A 134 -12.93 4.74 0.04
C SER A 134 -12.37 3.35 0.28
N ILE A 135 -12.61 2.46 -0.67
CA ILE A 135 -11.97 1.15 -0.77
C ILE A 135 -11.46 0.94 -2.19
N ARG A 136 -10.25 0.40 -2.30
CA ARG A 136 -9.63 0.09 -3.59
C ARG A 136 -9.57 -1.42 -3.76
N LEU A 137 -10.01 -1.89 -4.93
CA LEU A 137 -9.94 -3.28 -5.31
C LEU A 137 -8.96 -3.43 -6.46
N LEU A 138 -8.06 -4.41 -6.36
CA LEU A 138 -7.09 -4.72 -7.39
C LEU A 138 -7.41 -6.07 -8.02
N PHE A 139 -7.40 -6.11 -9.35
CA PHE A 139 -7.61 -7.31 -10.14
C PHE A 139 -6.42 -7.56 -11.05
N SER A 140 -6.08 -8.83 -11.26
CA SER A 140 -5.19 -9.26 -12.34
C SER A 140 -5.96 -9.96 -13.44
N LYS A 141 -5.34 -10.00 -14.62
CA LYS A 141 -5.90 -10.69 -15.77
C LYS A 141 -5.55 -12.18 -15.71
N GLY A 142 -6.55 -13.04 -15.58
CA GLY A 142 -6.43 -14.49 -15.66
C GLY A 142 -6.05 -14.98 -17.05
N ALA A 143 -5.64 -16.25 -17.14
CA ALA A 143 -5.25 -16.89 -18.40
C ALA A 143 -6.42 -17.00 -19.40
N ASP A 144 -7.66 -17.11 -18.90
CA ASP A 144 -8.90 -17.09 -19.69
C ASP A 144 -9.32 -15.67 -20.12
N GLY A 145 -8.52 -14.66 -19.76
CA GLY A 145 -8.78 -13.25 -20.06
C GLY A 145 -9.72 -12.55 -19.07
N SER A 146 -10.27 -13.26 -18.09
CA SER A 146 -11.10 -12.67 -17.02
C SER A 146 -10.26 -11.82 -16.06
N TYR A 147 -10.91 -10.89 -15.35
CA TYR A 147 -10.26 -10.15 -14.26
C TYR A 147 -10.64 -10.78 -12.93
N LEU A 148 -9.63 -11.20 -12.16
CA LEU A 148 -9.79 -11.87 -10.88
C LEU A 148 -9.25 -11.00 -9.76
N LEU A 149 -10.03 -10.87 -8.68
CA LEU A 149 -9.68 -10.07 -7.51
C LEU A 149 -8.41 -10.61 -6.85
N GLU A 150 -7.46 -9.74 -6.52
CA GLU A 150 -6.17 -10.09 -5.90
C GLU A 150 -5.95 -9.38 -4.56
N GLU A 151 -6.45 -8.16 -4.41
CA GLU A 151 -6.24 -7.35 -3.22
C GLU A 151 -7.41 -6.41 -2.97
N ILE A 152 -7.69 -6.18 -1.68
CA ILE A 152 -8.66 -5.21 -1.18
C ILE A 152 -7.92 -4.29 -0.22
N ASP A 153 -7.80 -3.02 -0.56
CA ASP A 153 -7.26 -1.98 0.32
C ASP A 153 -8.40 -1.16 0.90
N ALA A 154 -8.65 -1.38 2.19
CA ALA A 154 -9.68 -0.75 3.01
C ALA A 154 -9.10 0.23 4.03
N SER A 155 -7.87 0.71 3.82
CA SER A 155 -7.18 1.63 4.72
C SER A 155 -7.97 2.92 4.96
N LEU A 156 -8.73 3.37 3.96
CA LEU A 156 -9.55 4.59 4.00
C LEU A 156 -11.06 4.30 4.07
N ALA A 157 -11.46 3.06 4.38
CA ALA A 157 -12.87 2.68 4.39
C ALA A 157 -13.62 3.19 5.64
N ASN A 158 -12.91 3.68 6.66
CA ASN A 158 -13.50 4.12 7.93
C ASN A 158 -14.53 3.12 8.49
N LEU A 159 -14.20 1.83 8.44
CA LEU A 159 -15.04 0.75 9.00
C LEU A 159 -15.40 1.09 10.45
N ASP A 160 -16.65 0.84 10.83
CA ASP A 160 -17.29 1.29 12.07
C ASP A 160 -16.34 1.27 13.29
N ARG A 161 -15.74 2.43 13.59
CA ARG A 161 -14.76 2.61 14.68
C ARG A 161 -15.50 3.12 15.91
N GLU A 162 -15.92 2.22 16.78
CA GLU A 162 -16.54 2.57 18.06
C GLU A 162 -15.50 2.94 19.13
N GLY A 163 -14.24 2.57 18.92
CA GLY A 163 -13.17 2.63 19.90
C GLY A 163 -12.51 3.99 20.06
N ASN A 164 -12.18 4.30 21.31
CA ASN A 164 -11.47 5.49 21.74
C ASN A 164 -10.07 5.21 22.29
N LYS A 165 -9.61 3.94 22.25
CA LYS A 165 -8.30 3.55 22.80
C LYS A 165 -7.21 3.79 21.77
N ALA A 166 -6.10 4.39 22.18
CA ALA A 166 -4.91 4.45 21.33
C ALA A 166 -4.28 3.05 21.23
N PHE A 167 -3.91 2.63 20.02
CA PHE A 167 -3.00 1.50 19.85
C PHE A 167 -1.63 1.88 20.44
N SER A 168 -1.03 0.99 21.23
CA SER A 168 0.22 1.28 21.95
C SER A 168 1.15 0.08 21.96
N GLU A 169 2.41 0.32 22.33
CA GLU A 169 3.40 -0.73 22.52
C GLU A 169 2.91 -1.84 23.45
N LYS A 170 2.20 -1.50 24.53
CA LYS A 170 1.65 -2.49 25.45
C LYS A 170 0.64 -3.42 24.77
N VAL A 171 -0.19 -2.88 23.89
CA VAL A 171 -1.14 -3.68 23.09
C VAL A 171 -0.36 -4.57 22.12
N TYR A 172 0.58 -4.01 21.37
CA TYR A 172 1.43 -4.77 20.45
C TYR A 172 2.18 -5.93 21.13
N GLN A 173 2.77 -5.69 22.30
CA GLN A 173 3.49 -6.71 23.05
C GLN A 173 2.57 -7.79 23.64
N SER A 174 1.27 -7.52 23.79
CA SER A 174 0.29 -8.51 24.26
C SER A 174 -0.23 -9.46 23.18
N LEU A 175 0.03 -9.17 21.90
CA LEU A 175 -0.45 -9.98 20.78
C LEU A 175 0.58 -11.06 20.43
N GLU A 176 0.26 -12.35 20.57
CA GLU A 176 1.23 -13.41 20.27
C GLU A 176 1.00 -14.09 18.91
N PRO A 177 2.06 -14.32 18.11
CA PRO A 177 1.94 -15.10 16.88
C PRO A 177 1.34 -16.48 17.14
N GLY A 178 0.41 -16.90 16.29
CA GLY A 178 -0.35 -18.14 16.41
C GLY A 178 -1.65 -18.00 17.21
N GLU A 179 -1.86 -16.89 17.93
CA GLU A 179 -3.12 -16.68 18.64
C GLU A 179 -4.27 -16.31 17.70
N LYS A 180 -5.44 -16.85 18.04
CA LYS A 180 -6.70 -16.47 17.39
C LYS A 180 -7.02 -15.03 17.75
N MET A 181 -7.35 -14.23 16.74
CA MET A 181 -7.71 -12.83 16.92
C MET A 181 -9.15 -12.56 16.48
N ASP A 182 -9.81 -11.68 17.22
CA ASP A 182 -11.04 -11.03 16.78
C ASP A 182 -10.68 -9.77 16.00
N LEU A 183 -10.68 -9.87 14.67
CA LEU A 183 -10.33 -8.76 13.78
C LEU A 183 -11.30 -7.58 13.92
N LYS A 184 -12.61 -7.87 14.10
CA LYS A 184 -13.62 -6.83 14.29
C LYS A 184 -13.37 -6.07 15.58
N ALA A 185 -13.07 -6.79 16.67
CA ALA A 185 -12.73 -6.15 17.94
C ALA A 185 -11.45 -5.33 17.85
N LEU A 186 -10.41 -5.82 17.16
CA LEU A 186 -9.15 -5.09 16.97
C LEU A 186 -9.37 -3.77 16.21
N LEU A 187 -10.03 -3.83 15.05
CA LEU A 187 -10.32 -2.67 14.20
C LEU A 187 -11.29 -1.69 14.88
N GLY A 188 -12.27 -2.22 15.62
CA GLY A 188 -13.26 -1.43 16.33
C GLY A 188 -12.72 -0.77 17.60
N SER A 189 -11.77 -1.38 18.31
CA SER A 189 -11.33 -0.91 19.63
C SER A 189 -10.23 0.15 19.59
N TYR A 190 -9.36 0.12 18.58
CA TYR A 190 -8.11 0.89 18.59
C TYR A 190 -8.04 1.94 17.48
N GLN A 191 -7.65 3.15 17.87
CA GLN A 191 -7.27 4.23 16.99
C GLN A 191 -5.83 4.07 16.50
N GLY A 192 -5.45 4.83 15.47
CA GLY A 192 -4.11 4.83 14.91
C GLY A 192 -3.92 3.89 13.71
N LEU A 193 -4.95 3.18 13.26
CA LEU A 193 -4.91 2.36 12.04
C LEU A 193 -4.54 3.22 10.81
N GLN A 194 -3.40 2.92 10.21
CA GLN A 194 -2.86 3.58 9.01
C GLN A 194 -3.14 2.77 7.74
N SER A 195 -3.09 1.44 7.84
CA SER A 195 -3.32 0.55 6.70
C SER A 195 -4.15 -0.67 7.10
N PHE A 196 -5.08 -1.05 6.23
CA PHE A 196 -5.86 -2.28 6.34
C PHE A 196 -6.05 -2.88 4.95
N VAL A 197 -5.22 -3.88 4.63
CA VAL A 197 -5.16 -4.48 3.29
C VAL A 197 -5.36 -5.99 3.39
N ARG A 198 -6.31 -6.53 2.65
CA ARG A 198 -6.46 -7.98 2.46
C ARG A 198 -5.80 -8.39 1.16
N ARG A 199 -4.84 -9.31 1.23
CA ARG A 199 -4.00 -9.73 0.10
C ARG A 199 -3.39 -11.11 0.34
N GLN A 200 -2.68 -11.61 -0.65
CA GLN A 200 -1.74 -12.70 -0.43
C GLN A 200 -0.55 -12.19 0.42
N ILE A 201 -0.35 -12.77 1.61
CA ILE A 201 0.70 -12.38 2.57
C ILE A 201 1.90 -13.34 2.56
N SER A 202 1.70 -14.56 2.08
CA SER A 202 2.76 -15.52 1.80
C SER A 202 2.34 -16.40 0.61
N PRO A 203 3.24 -17.19 0.00
CA PRO A 203 2.84 -18.19 -0.96
C PRO A 203 1.72 -19.05 -0.38
N ASP A 204 0.66 -19.30 -1.15
CA ASP A 204 -0.43 -20.17 -0.74
C ASP A 204 -1.34 -19.66 0.38
N GLN A 205 -1.14 -18.44 0.87
CA GLN A 205 -1.89 -17.89 2.00
C GLN A 205 -2.41 -16.48 1.74
N GLU A 206 -3.73 -16.34 1.86
CA GLU A 206 -4.38 -15.06 2.02
C GLU A 206 -4.36 -14.60 3.48
N GLY A 207 -4.45 -13.29 3.65
CA GLY A 207 -4.53 -12.69 4.97
C GLY A 207 -4.72 -11.19 4.92
N PHE A 208 -4.66 -10.60 6.10
CA PHE A 208 -4.66 -9.15 6.29
C PHE A 208 -3.27 -8.67 6.67
N GLN A 209 -2.91 -7.51 6.14
CA GLN A 209 -1.79 -6.71 6.60
C GLN A 209 -2.36 -5.43 7.20
N LEU A 210 -2.04 -5.17 8.46
CA LEU A 210 -2.48 -4.00 9.19
C LEU A 210 -1.28 -3.22 9.68
N SER A 211 -1.34 -1.90 9.57
CA SER A 211 -0.40 -1.05 10.29
C SER A 211 -1.12 -0.09 11.21
N PHE A 212 -0.61 0.01 12.44
CA PHE A 212 -1.04 0.99 13.43
C PHE A 212 0.12 1.93 13.72
N GLN A 213 -0.21 3.19 13.98
CA GLN A 213 0.72 4.17 14.51
C GLN A 213 0.27 4.59 15.90
N ASP A 214 1.18 4.54 16.88
CA ASP A 214 0.88 5.08 18.21
C ASP A 214 0.99 6.60 18.26
N GLU A 215 0.64 7.19 19.40
CA GLU A 215 0.70 8.63 19.65
C GLU A 215 2.12 9.21 19.57
N LYS A 216 3.15 8.36 19.67
CA LYS A 216 4.57 8.75 19.56
C LYS A 216 5.09 8.63 18.12
N GLY A 217 4.24 8.22 17.18
CA GLY A 217 4.58 8.04 15.77
C GLY A 217 5.23 6.69 15.45
N LYS A 218 5.36 5.77 16.40
CA LYS A 218 5.93 4.43 16.21
C LYS A 218 4.93 3.58 15.42
N SER A 219 5.43 2.85 14.42
CA SER A 219 4.59 2.04 13.54
C SER A 219 4.69 0.56 13.89
N TYR A 220 3.55 -0.11 13.94
CA TYR A 220 3.40 -1.53 14.22
C TYR A 220 2.71 -2.21 13.05
N LEU A 221 3.34 -3.23 12.49
CA LEU A 221 2.81 -4.05 11.41
C LEU A 221 2.33 -5.39 11.99
N LEU A 222 1.10 -5.76 11.65
CA LEU A 222 0.52 -7.05 11.97
C LEU A 222 0.16 -7.75 10.66
N GLU A 223 0.60 -8.99 10.51
CA GLU A 223 0.11 -9.85 9.45
C GLU A 223 -0.73 -10.95 10.06
N ILE A 224 -1.96 -11.07 9.55
CA ILE A 224 -2.98 -11.96 10.06
C ILE A 224 -3.30 -12.95 8.94
N LYS A 225 -3.16 -14.24 9.20
CA LYS A 225 -3.62 -15.28 8.27
C LYS A 225 -5.08 -15.61 8.52
N ILE A 226 -5.80 -15.96 7.45
CA ILE A 226 -7.16 -16.47 7.54
C ILE A 226 -7.10 -18.01 7.41
N MET A 227 -7.65 -18.72 8.40
CA MET A 227 -7.76 -20.17 8.42
C MET A 227 -9.14 -20.57 8.92
N ASP A 228 -9.88 -21.34 8.12
CA ASP A 228 -11.20 -21.86 8.47
C ASP A 228 -12.17 -20.77 8.95
N GLY A 229 -12.15 -19.61 8.27
CA GLY A 229 -12.98 -18.45 8.62
C GLY A 229 -12.58 -17.72 9.91
N SER A 230 -11.46 -18.10 10.54
CA SER A 230 -10.90 -17.44 11.72
C SER A 230 -9.60 -16.71 11.38
N CYS A 231 -9.37 -15.59 12.05
CA CYS A 231 -8.14 -14.80 11.94
C CYS A 231 -7.12 -15.25 12.99
N TYR A 232 -5.86 -15.41 12.59
CA TYR A 232 -4.75 -15.70 13.50
C TYR A 232 -3.59 -14.77 13.21
N LEU A 233 -2.92 -14.26 14.25
CA LEU A 233 -1.70 -13.49 14.04
C LEU A 233 -0.62 -14.42 13.47
N LEU A 234 -0.07 -14.05 12.32
CA LEU A 234 1.03 -14.79 11.68
C LEU A 234 2.38 -14.26 12.14
N ARG A 235 2.58 -12.95 12.02
CA ARG A 235 3.80 -12.27 12.42
C ARG A 235 3.51 -10.84 12.81
N LYS A 236 4.35 -10.27 13.66
CA LYS A 236 4.29 -8.86 14.04
C LYS A 236 5.66 -8.24 13.90
N SER A 237 5.72 -7.00 13.45
CA SER A 237 6.98 -6.25 13.38
C SER A 237 6.77 -4.80 13.75
N GLN A 238 7.86 -4.16 14.17
CA GLN A 238 7.86 -2.77 14.55
C GLN A 238 8.84 -2.01 13.65
N VAL A 239 8.41 -0.83 13.21
CA VAL A 239 9.23 0.09 12.43
C VAL A 239 9.40 1.35 13.27
N ASP A 240 10.63 1.56 13.75
CA ASP A 240 11.00 2.78 14.45
C ASP A 240 11.35 3.87 13.42
N SER A 241 11.32 5.13 13.86
CA SER A 241 11.77 6.29 13.07
C SER A 241 13.24 6.22 12.64
N GLN A 242 13.98 5.20 13.05
CA GLN A 242 15.37 4.90 12.69
C GLN A 242 15.54 3.62 11.84
N GLY A 243 14.45 2.92 11.46
CA GLY A 243 14.46 1.68 10.68
C GLY A 243 13.75 0.50 11.35
N ILE A 244 13.71 -0.66 10.66
CA ILE A 244 13.10 -1.91 11.16
C ILE A 244 14.00 -2.50 12.26
N THR A 245 13.50 -2.62 13.48
CA THR A 245 14.31 -3.06 14.64
C THR A 245 13.99 -4.46 15.14
N SER A 246 12.86 -5.07 14.76
CA SER A 246 12.56 -6.45 15.19
C SER A 246 11.55 -7.18 14.31
N LEU A 247 11.93 -8.40 13.90
CA LEU A 247 11.05 -9.45 13.40
C LEU A 247 10.89 -10.46 14.54
N THR A 248 9.65 -10.66 15.01
CA THR A 248 9.32 -11.67 16.02
C THR A 248 8.08 -12.44 15.61
#